data_AF-A0AAD5CYB4-F1
#
_entry.id   AF-A0AAD5CYB4-F1
#
_cell.length_a   1.000
_cell.length_b   1.000
_cell.length_c   1.000
_cell.angle_alpha   90.00
_cell.angle_beta   90.00
_cell.angle_gamma   90.00
#
_symmetry.space_group_name_H-M   'P 1'
#
loop_
_entity.id
_entity.type
_entity.pdbx_description
1 polymer ?
#
loop_
_entity_poly.entity_id
_entity_poly.type
_entity_poly.pdbx_seq_one_letter_code
_entity_poly.pdbx_strand_id
1 'polypeptide(L)'
;MAAVGATNIGSIELFIEPDLRTNQPRKKLVQSEAPEERVYEPEGTGVLLKKGNEVGVFNMGSTVVLVFQAPALSSSEFRFSVEKGDKIRMGEALGRLHHL
;
A
#
# COMPACT_ATOMS: atom_id res chain seq x y z
N MET A 1 -2.61 -0.70 5.91
CA MET A 1 -2.61 -0.37 4.47
C MET A 1 -2.05 -1.57 3.74
N ALA A 2 -2.63 -1.98 2.61
CA ALA A 2 -2.11 -3.06 1.79
C ALA A 2 -1.69 -2.51 0.42
N ALA A 3 -0.45 -2.79 0.02
CA ALA A 3 0.02 -2.54 -1.34
C ALA A 3 -0.38 -3.74 -2.20
N VAL A 4 -1.22 -3.51 -3.22
CA VAL A 4 -1.67 -4.57 -4.12
C VAL A 4 -1.07 -4.33 -5.50
N GLY A 5 -0.31 -5.30 -5.98
CA GLY A 5 0.24 -5.28 -7.33
C GLY A 5 -0.83 -5.56 -8.38
N ALA A 6 -0.85 -4.79 -9.46
CA ALA A 6 -1.71 -4.99 -10.63
C ALA A 6 -0.98 -5.76 -11.75
N THR A 7 -1.70 -6.14 -12.81
CA THR A 7 -1.12 -6.74 -14.02
C THR A 7 -0.01 -5.84 -14.59
N ASN A 8 1.14 -6.44 -14.91
CA ASN A 8 2.37 -5.77 -15.40
C ASN A 8 3.13 -4.92 -14.38
N ILE A 9 2.88 -5.08 -13.08
CA ILE A 9 3.85 -4.60 -12.08
C ILE A 9 5.04 -5.54 -12.07
N GLY A 10 6.26 -5.01 -12.26
CA GLY A 10 7.51 -5.79 -12.33
C GLY A 10 7.98 -6.26 -10.96
N SER A 11 8.11 -5.34 -10.00
CA SER A 11 8.35 -5.65 -8.59
C SER A 11 7.84 -4.54 -7.67
N ILE A 12 7.59 -4.88 -6.41
CA ILE A 12 7.30 -3.94 -5.32
C ILE A 12 8.45 -4.03 -4.34
N GLU A 13 9.01 -2.90 -3.97
CA GLU A 13 10.05 -2.80 -2.95
C GLU A 13 9.50 -1.96 -1.79
N LEU A 14 9.61 -2.50 -0.57
CA LEU A 14 9.26 -1.79 0.65
C LEU A 14 10.55 -1.56 1.43
N PHE A 15 10.86 -0.33 1.82
CA PHE A 15 12.14 -0.04 2.47
C PHE A 15 12.29 -0.66 3.86
N ILE A 16 11.16 -0.96 4.51
CA ILE A 16 11.12 -1.70 5.77
C ILE A 16 11.39 -3.21 5.59
N GLU A 17 11.23 -3.73 4.38
CA GLU A 17 11.40 -5.16 4.05
C GLU A 17 12.38 -5.32 2.88
N PRO A 18 13.68 -5.09 3.09
CA PRO A 18 14.68 -5.12 2.01
C PRO A 18 14.81 -6.50 1.33
N ASP A 19 14.40 -7.55 2.03
CA ASP A 19 14.42 -8.92 1.55
C ASP A 19 13.13 -9.35 0.84
N LEU A 20 12.08 -8.51 0.86
CA LEU A 20 10.83 -8.81 0.17
C LEU A 20 11.05 -8.88 -1.34
N ARG A 21 10.57 -9.97 -1.95
CA ARG A 21 10.62 -10.19 -3.38
C ARG A 21 9.23 -10.53 -3.90
N THR A 22 8.64 -9.63 -4.69
CA THR A 22 7.33 -9.87 -5.32
C THR A 22 7.48 -10.45 -6.72
N ASN A 23 6.35 -10.85 -7.32
CA ASN A 23 6.27 -11.38 -8.70
C ASN A 23 7.21 -12.54 -8.99
N GLN A 24 7.57 -13.31 -7.96
CA GLN A 24 8.33 -14.52 -8.14
C GLN A 24 7.50 -15.55 -8.92
N PRO A 25 8.07 -16.20 -9.95
CA PRO A 25 7.39 -17.26 -10.68
C PRO A 25 7.03 -18.42 -9.73
N ARG A 26 5.76 -18.53 -9.34
CA ARG A 26 5.30 -19.66 -8.54
C ARG A 26 5.10 -20.88 -9.46
N LYS A 27 6.02 -21.85 -9.40
CA LYS A 27 5.80 -23.20 -9.94
C LYS A 27 4.74 -23.87 -9.07
N LYS A 28 3.47 -23.92 -9.47
CA LYS A 28 2.45 -24.66 -8.70
C LYS A 28 2.03 -25.96 -9.39
N LEU A 29 2.38 -27.07 -8.77
CA LEU A 29 1.54 -28.29 -8.76
C LEU A 29 0.54 -28.27 -7.58
N VAL A 30 0.68 -27.38 -6.59
CA VAL A 30 -0.23 -27.32 -5.44
C VAL A 30 -0.63 -25.88 -5.14
N GLN A 31 -1.91 -25.57 -5.38
CA GLN A 31 -2.54 -24.31 -5.01
C GLN A 31 -3.00 -24.37 -3.54
N SER A 32 -2.13 -24.14 -2.55
CA SER A 32 -2.62 -24.10 -1.16
C SER A 32 -1.82 -23.32 -0.10
N GLU A 33 -0.80 -22.54 -0.45
CA GLU A 33 -0.15 -21.71 0.58
C GLU A 33 -1.06 -20.55 0.98
N ALA A 34 -1.31 -20.42 2.28
CA ALA A 34 -1.98 -19.27 2.87
C ALA A 34 -1.21 -17.98 2.53
N PRO A 35 -1.90 -16.83 2.41
CA PRO A 35 -1.22 -15.55 2.26
C PRO A 35 -0.30 -15.31 3.46
N GLU A 36 0.88 -14.74 3.19
CA GLU A 36 1.81 -14.33 4.24
C GLU A 36 1.34 -12.98 4.82
N GLU A 37 1.19 -12.93 6.15
CA GLU A 37 0.79 -11.73 6.88
C GLU A 37 1.92 -11.34 7.84
N ARG A 38 2.25 -10.04 7.87
CA ARG A 38 3.24 -9.48 8.80
C ARG A 38 2.62 -8.33 9.60
N VAL A 39 2.90 -8.31 10.91
CA VAL A 39 2.50 -7.25 11.83
C VAL A 39 3.74 -6.42 12.19
N TYR A 40 3.64 -5.11 12.02
CA TYR A 40 4.72 -4.15 12.30
C TYR A 40 4.36 -3.31 13.52
N GLU A 41 5.09 -3.53 14.62
CA GLU A 41 4.84 -2.83 15.89
C GLU A 41 5.54 -1.45 15.90
N PRO A 42 4.97 -0.43 16.58
CA PRO A 42 5.59 0.90 16.69
C PRO A 42 7.00 0.85 17.27
N GLU A 43 7.22 -0.03 18.24
CA GLU A 43 8.52 -0.34 18.82
C GLU A 43 9.04 -1.66 18.24
N GLY A 44 10.16 -1.61 17.49
CA GLY A 44 10.86 -2.79 17.00
C GLY A 44 10.74 -2.98 15.49
N THR A 45 9.79 -3.82 15.05
CA THR A 45 9.70 -4.25 13.65
C THR A 45 9.15 -3.18 12.70
N GLY A 46 8.43 -2.18 13.21
CA GLY A 46 7.89 -1.07 12.43
C GLY A 46 8.85 0.11 12.24
N VAL A 47 8.49 0.99 11.31
CA VAL A 47 9.21 2.24 11.03
C VAL A 47 8.27 3.44 11.15
N LEU A 48 8.69 4.46 11.89
CA LEU A 48 7.96 5.71 12.00
C LEU A 48 8.28 6.61 10.79
N LEU A 49 7.28 6.84 9.94
CA LEU A 49 7.41 7.69 8.75
C LEU A 49 6.72 9.04 8.98
N LYS A 50 7.41 10.13 8.60
CA LYS A 50 6.82 11.48 8.55
C LYS A 50 6.07 11.67 7.25
N LYS A 51 5.17 12.66 7.22
CA LYS A 51 4.44 13.05 6.00
C LYS A 51 5.44 13.34 4.86
N GLY A 52 5.22 12.70 3.71
CA GLY A 52 6.08 12.84 2.54
C GLY A 52 7.30 11.93 2.53
N ASN A 53 7.53 11.12 3.57
CA ASN A 53 8.52 10.06 3.50
C ASN A 53 8.03 8.94 2.56
N GLU A 54 8.98 8.42 1.80
CA GLU A 54 8.75 7.32 0.89
C GLU A 54 8.66 6.00 1.68
N VAL A 55 7.66 5.19 1.35
CA VAL A 55 7.42 3.88 2.00
C VAL A 55 8.04 2.75 1.19
N GLY A 56 8.12 2.95 -0.12
CA GLY A 56 8.53 1.95 -1.09
C GLY A 56 8.20 2.39 -2.51
N VAL A 57 8.56 1.56 -3.47
CA VAL A 57 8.44 1.84 -4.90
C VAL A 57 7.78 0.68 -5.65
N PHE A 58 7.09 1.04 -6.73
CA PHE A 58 6.60 0.10 -7.73
C PHE A 58 7.52 0.19 -8.95
N ASN A 59 8.27 -0.87 -9.21
CA ASN A 59 9.19 -0.94 -10.34
C ASN A 59 8.47 -1.56 -11.55
N MET A 60 8.26 -0.72 -12.58
CA MET A 60 7.51 -1.02 -13.81
C MET A 60 6.00 -1.24 -13.56
N GLY A 61 5.13 -0.55 -14.30
CA GLY A 61 3.66 -0.71 -14.21
C GLY A 61 2.92 0.63 -14.26
N SER A 62 1.77 0.67 -14.95
CA SER A 62 0.96 1.90 -15.13
C SER A 62 -0.15 2.06 -14.08
N THR A 63 -0.32 1.09 -13.18
CA THR A 63 -1.50 0.99 -12.32
C THR A 63 -1.11 0.55 -10.92
N VAL A 64 -1.53 1.31 -9.90
CA VAL A 64 -1.40 0.97 -8.48
C VAL A 64 -2.81 0.82 -7.90
N VAL A 65 -3.04 -0.22 -7.10
CA VAL A 65 -4.29 -0.40 -6.35
C VAL A 65 -3.99 -0.24 -4.86
N LEU A 66 -4.65 0.74 -4.23
CA LEU A 66 -4.50 1.02 -2.80
C LEU A 66 -5.73 0.52 -2.04
N VAL A 67 -5.52 -0.36 -1.05
CA VAL A 67 -6.58 -0.87 -0.16
C VAL A 67 -6.19 -0.57 1.28
N PHE A 68 -7.09 0.07 2.03
CA PHE A 68 -6.89 0.37 3.44
C PHE A 68 -8.23 0.40 4.17
N GLN A 69 -8.20 0.12 5.47
CA GLN A 69 -9.35 0.33 6.33
C GLN A 69 -9.42 1.82 6.68
N ALA A 70 -10.48 2.47 6.24
CA ALA A 70 -10.76 3.85 6.64
C ALA A 70 -11.25 3.88 8.10
N PRO A 71 -10.85 4.88 8.91
CA PRO A 71 -11.38 5.04 10.26
C PRO A 71 -12.90 5.25 10.17
N ALA A 72 -13.66 4.34 10.77
CA ALA A 72 -15.12 4.44 10.93
C ALA A 72 -15.50 4.82 12.37
N LEU A 73 -14.62 5.54 13.07
CA LEU A 73 -14.87 5.99 14.43
C LEU A 73 -15.99 7.05 14.42
N SER A 74 -16.83 7.06 15.45
CA SER A 74 -18.00 7.94 15.58
C SER A 74 -17.69 9.45 15.47
N SER A 75 -16.42 9.84 15.58
CA SER A 75 -15.93 11.22 15.53
C SER A 75 -15.07 11.53 14.30
N SER A 76 -14.96 10.63 13.31
CA SER A 76 -14.17 10.90 12.11
C SER A 76 -14.63 10.17 10.86
N GLU A 77 -14.68 10.87 9.73
CA GLU A 77 -15.05 10.33 8.42
C GLU A 77 -13.92 10.53 7.39
N PHE A 78 -13.55 9.48 6.65
CA PHE A 78 -12.62 9.60 5.53
C PHE A 78 -13.35 9.99 4.25
N ARG A 79 -12.87 11.01 3.54
CA ARG A 79 -13.37 11.43 2.23
C ARG A 79 -12.25 11.48 1.20
N PHE A 80 -12.49 10.89 0.03
CA PHE A 80 -11.59 11.07 -1.11
C PHE A 80 -11.59 12.52 -1.57
N SER A 81 -10.43 13.00 -2.00
CA SER A 81 -10.24 14.35 -2.57
C SER A 81 -10.05 14.30 -4.09
N VAL A 82 -10.29 13.14 -4.69
CA VAL A 82 -10.05 12.83 -6.11
C VAL A 82 -11.25 12.08 -6.68
N GLU A 83 -11.50 12.28 -7.97
CA GLU A 83 -12.56 11.62 -8.73
C GLU A 83 -12.01 10.72 -9.84
N LYS A 84 -12.88 9.90 -10.42
CA LYS A 84 -12.51 9.02 -11.53
C LYS A 84 -12.07 9.87 -12.73
N GLY A 85 -10.83 9.66 -13.18
CA GLY A 85 -10.27 10.32 -14.36
C GLY A 85 -9.31 11.47 -14.04
N ASP A 86 -9.18 11.83 -12.76
CA ASP A 86 -8.24 12.85 -12.33
C ASP A 86 -6.79 12.43 -12.57
N LYS A 87 -5.98 13.40 -13.01
CA LYS A 87 -4.52 13.25 -13.06
C LYS A 87 -3.94 13.72 -11.74
N ILE A 88 -3.30 12.81 -11.01
CA ILE A 88 -2.73 13.08 -9.69
C ILE A 88 -1.25 13.45 -9.80
N ARG A 89 -0.81 14.42 -8.99
CA ARG A 89 0.61 14.80 -8.85
C ARG A 89 1.26 14.16 -7.62
N MET A 90 2.59 14.03 -7.65
CA MET A 90 3.34 13.59 -6.47
C MET A 90 3.10 14.56 -5.30
N GLY A 91 2.77 14.01 -4.14
CA GLY A 91 2.48 14.77 -2.92
C GLY A 91 1.05 15.31 -2.83
N GLU A 92 0.23 15.12 -3.87
CA GLU A 92 -1.19 15.47 -3.84
C GLU A 92 -1.97 14.49 -2.95
N ALA A 93 -2.90 15.04 -2.16
CA ALA A 93 -3.69 14.24 -1.24
C ALA A 93 -4.80 13.47 -1.99
N LEU A 94 -4.83 12.15 -1.83
CA LEU A 94 -5.92 11.31 -2.37
C LEU A 94 -7.20 11.37 -1.53
N GLY A 95 -7.09 11.75 -0.25
CA GLY A 95 -8.23 11.89 0.65
C GLY A 95 -7.82 12.51 1.98
N ARG A 96 -8.82 12.86 2.78
CA ARG A 96 -8.67 13.52 4.07
C ARG A 96 -9.54 12.84 5.11
N LEU A 97 -9.03 12.80 6.34
CA LEU A 97 -9.83 12.47 7.50
C LEU A 97 -10.46 13.76 8.03
N HIS A 98 -11.77 13.77 8.14
CA HIS A 98 -12.54 14.85 8.74
C HIS A 98 -12.91 14.46 10.17
N HIS A 99 -12.73 15.36 11.12
CA HIS A 99 -13.32 15.22 12.45
C HIS A 99 -14.79 15.69 12.39
N LEU A 100 -15.70 14.88 12.94
CA LEU A 100 -17.12 15.22 13.10
C LEU A 100 -17.36 15.99 14.40
#